data_AF-A0A699YR79-F1
#
_entry.id   AF-A0A699YR79-F1
#
_cell.length_a   1.000
_cell.length_b   1.000
_cell.length_c   1.000
_cell.angle_alpha   90.00
_cell.angle_beta   90.00
_cell.angle_gamma   90.00
#
_symmetry.space_group_name_H-M   'P 1'
#
loop_
_entity.id
_entity.type
_entity.pdbx_description
1 polymer ?
#
loop_
_entity_poly.entity_id
_entity_poly.type
_entity_poly.pdbx_seq_one_letter_code
_entity_poly.pdbx_strand_id
1 'polypeptide(L)'
;MANSLYGLARLGYLDSSVRSLAAGVAKADLTAFEPQHLANLLYARSMFLTLSIHQAVSSGHSQLATLRQCDSPPRSKQDMEQLVSAVEELPFLSGSSQQFDARKLNMAAWSLGKLRSHLPAAAVISACTAIASHSASSEAMKRGSWGDWSSLLHGLATAGMQCCSSPDLTMLCDQAVQLLPGKLAMGAADQAISMTLWAMAKSGYTGGAQPLLQSVTAAISQVHQSHETSSLKERWHLERCSIAKASDTAHATGATWERSPAPRTCLVPWRTNVPSRTLSAQAHTLHQYDPAPRPKQDLEQLVSAVEELPFVSSNGQVEQTSQLLWCFADWARQPENSRARMTQAQCNAVLALLQHMANGARAGKVENPSAPPPLQQFDAQQLNMAAWSLGKLKPHLPAAAVTSACTAIASHCASSEAMKRGSWRDWSNLLHGLATAGMQCSSNPGLTRLCDQAVQLLPERLARGAVGQAISMTLWAMVRSDYTGSAQPLLQSVTAAISQAQRQYDPAPRPKQDLEELVSAVKELPFLSSSSQVEQTSQLLSVMLGS
;
A
#
# COMPACT_ATOMS: atom_id res chain seq x y z
N MET A 1 21.19 -15.77 19.59
CA MET A 1 22.01 -14.97 18.67
C MET A 1 21.44 -14.89 17.26
N ALA A 2 21.17 -16.01 16.57
CA ALA A 2 20.57 -15.98 15.22
C ALA A 2 19.25 -15.19 15.12
N ASN A 3 18.34 -15.35 16.09
CA ASN A 3 17.09 -14.57 16.17
C ASN A 3 17.35 -13.06 16.33
N SER A 4 18.43 -12.67 17.00
CA SER A 4 18.85 -11.28 17.18
C SER A 4 19.36 -10.68 15.86
N LEU A 5 20.20 -11.41 15.13
CA LEU A 5 20.65 -11.01 13.79
C LEU A 5 19.49 -10.91 12.79
N TYR A 6 18.54 -11.85 12.84
CA TYR A 6 17.30 -11.80 12.06
C TYR A 6 16.48 -10.55 12.38
N GLY A 7 16.29 -10.23 13.67
CA GLY A 7 15.60 -9.00 14.09
C GLY A 7 16.28 -7.74 13.55
N LEU A 8 17.61 -7.62 13.71
CA LEU A 8 18.39 -6.48 13.22
C LEU A 8 18.31 -6.34 11.69
N ALA A 9 18.42 -7.45 10.97
CA ALA A 9 18.34 -7.49 9.52
C ALA A 9 16.95 -7.07 8.98
N ARG A 10 15.87 -7.44 9.67
CA ARG A 10 14.50 -7.02 9.34
C ARG A 10 14.22 -5.55 9.61
N LEU A 11 14.94 -4.96 10.56
CA LEU A 11 14.88 -3.53 10.88
C LEU A 11 15.73 -2.67 9.94
N GLY A 12 16.42 -3.25 8.94
CA GLY A 12 17.34 -2.52 8.08
C GLY A 12 18.63 -2.06 8.77
N TYR A 13 18.85 -2.44 10.03
CA TYR A 13 19.93 -1.91 10.86
C TYR A 13 21.26 -2.60 10.56
N LEU A 14 22.22 -1.85 10.02
CA LEU A 14 23.53 -2.34 9.60
C LEU A 14 24.67 -1.35 9.91
N ASP A 15 25.25 -1.47 11.09
CA ASP A 15 26.46 -0.75 11.52
C ASP A 15 27.71 -1.65 11.49
N SER A 16 28.84 -1.18 12.03
CA SER A 16 30.09 -1.95 12.12
C SER A 16 30.03 -3.07 13.17
N SER A 17 29.27 -2.91 14.26
CA SER A 17 29.14 -3.92 15.31
C SER A 17 28.30 -5.11 14.83
N VAL A 18 27.18 -4.87 14.16
CA VAL A 18 26.30 -5.91 13.60
C VAL A 18 26.96 -6.65 12.44
N ARG A 19 27.76 -5.98 11.60
CA ARG A 19 28.63 -6.67 10.61
C ARG A 19 29.63 -7.60 11.30
N SER A 20 30.28 -7.13 12.35
CA SER A 20 31.26 -7.93 13.10
C SER A 20 30.60 -9.11 13.82
N LEU A 21 29.38 -8.93 14.36
CA LEU A 21 28.59 -10.00 14.98
C LEU A 21 28.12 -11.04 13.94
N ALA A 22 27.66 -10.59 12.76
CA ALA A 22 27.25 -11.49 11.68
C ALA A 22 28.43 -12.33 11.15
N ALA A 23 29.63 -11.74 11.03
CA ALA A 23 30.86 -12.46 10.71
C ALA A 23 31.34 -13.38 11.86
N GLY A 24 31.07 -13.02 13.12
CA GLY A 24 31.30 -13.91 14.27
C GLY A 24 30.42 -15.16 14.23
N VAL A 25 29.13 -15.02 13.95
CA VAL A 25 28.20 -16.16 13.82
C VAL A 25 28.49 -17.00 12.58
N ALA A 26 29.05 -16.42 11.52
CA ALA A 26 29.51 -17.18 10.34
C ALA A 26 30.64 -18.19 10.64
N LYS A 27 31.34 -18.02 11.76
CA LYS A 27 32.45 -18.88 12.22
C LYS A 27 32.01 -19.93 13.25
N ALA A 28 30.75 -19.89 13.68
CA ALA A 28 30.20 -20.93 14.53
C ALA A 28 29.89 -22.17 13.67
N ASP A 29 30.04 -23.35 14.27
CA ASP A 29 29.63 -24.60 13.65
C ASP A 29 28.13 -24.57 13.34
N LEU A 30 27.78 -24.62 12.05
CA LEU A 30 26.40 -24.51 11.58
C LEU A 30 25.60 -25.80 11.76
N THR A 31 26.27 -26.94 11.96
CA THR A 31 25.63 -28.22 12.26
C THR A 31 24.99 -28.21 13.66
N ALA A 32 25.48 -27.36 14.55
CA ALA A 32 24.95 -27.16 15.90
C ALA A 32 23.71 -26.23 15.96
N PHE A 33 23.24 -25.69 14.83
CA PHE A 33 22.07 -24.80 14.80
C PHE A 33 20.79 -25.53 14.38
N GLU A 34 19.81 -25.50 15.27
CA GLU A 34 18.42 -25.85 14.96
C GLU A 34 17.93 -25.22 13.64
N PRO A 35 17.12 -25.94 12.82
CA PRO A 35 16.48 -25.45 11.59
C PRO A 35 15.98 -24.01 11.61
N GLN A 36 15.34 -23.59 12.69
CA GLN A 36 14.80 -22.23 12.84
C GLN A 36 15.92 -21.17 12.93
N HIS A 37 17.00 -21.46 13.63
CA HIS A 37 18.12 -20.55 13.78
C HIS A 37 18.91 -20.44 12.47
N LEU A 38 19.07 -21.54 11.73
CA LEU A 38 19.72 -21.54 10.42
C LEU A 38 18.93 -20.71 9.38
N ALA A 39 17.61 -20.90 9.30
CA ALA A 39 16.75 -20.09 8.43
C ALA A 39 16.80 -18.59 8.79
N ASN A 40 16.78 -18.26 10.09
CA ASN A 40 16.91 -16.89 10.59
C ASN A 40 18.28 -16.26 10.24
N LEU A 41 19.36 -17.05 10.30
CA LEU A 41 20.71 -16.62 9.94
C LEU A 41 20.86 -16.38 8.42
N LEU A 42 20.35 -17.29 7.58
CA LEU A 42 20.38 -17.16 6.12
C LEU A 42 19.63 -15.91 5.65
N TYR A 43 18.43 -15.68 6.21
CA TYR A 43 17.66 -14.47 5.97
C TYR A 43 18.45 -13.21 6.39
N ALA A 44 19.04 -13.23 7.59
CA ALA A 44 19.79 -12.08 8.10
C ALA A 44 20.97 -11.73 7.19
N ARG A 45 21.75 -12.72 6.75
CA ARG A 45 22.89 -12.52 5.85
C ARG A 45 22.45 -12.00 4.47
N SER A 46 21.36 -12.52 3.90
CA SER A 46 20.78 -12.01 2.63
C SER A 46 20.38 -10.53 2.72
N MET A 47 19.74 -10.13 3.82
CA MET A 47 19.34 -8.75 4.07
C MET A 47 20.55 -7.84 4.32
N PHE A 48 21.51 -8.23 5.16
CA PHE A 48 22.73 -7.44 5.39
C PHE A 48 23.57 -7.26 4.13
N LEU A 49 23.64 -8.26 3.24
CA LEU A 49 24.29 -8.10 1.93
C LEU A 49 23.56 -7.06 1.07
N THR A 50 22.23 -7.15 1.00
CA THR A 50 21.39 -6.19 0.24
C THR A 50 21.57 -4.75 0.77
N LEU A 51 21.58 -4.58 2.09
CA LEU A 51 21.81 -3.29 2.76
C LEU A 51 23.24 -2.77 2.54
N SER A 52 24.25 -3.66 2.54
CA SER A 52 25.65 -3.30 2.25
C SER A 52 25.81 -2.78 0.81
N ILE A 53 25.18 -3.45 -0.16
CA ILE A 53 25.17 -3.02 -1.56
C ILE A 53 24.46 -1.66 -1.69
N HIS A 54 23.32 -1.48 -1.03
CA HIS A 54 22.59 -0.21 -1.03
C HIS A 54 23.40 0.94 -0.41
N GLN A 55 24.07 0.72 0.73
CA GLN A 55 24.97 1.70 1.35
C GLN A 55 26.14 2.06 0.43
N ALA A 56 26.75 1.08 -0.24
CA ALA A 56 27.86 1.31 -1.18
C ALA A 56 27.44 2.12 -2.41
N VAL A 57 26.26 1.84 -2.99
CA VAL A 57 25.72 2.60 -4.13
C VAL A 57 25.29 4.00 -3.70
N SER A 58 24.66 4.14 -2.53
CA SER A 58 24.17 5.42 -2.02
C SER A 58 25.28 6.35 -1.51
N SER A 59 26.47 5.84 -1.18
CA SER A 59 27.60 6.65 -0.69
C SER A 59 28.42 7.32 -1.81
N GLY A 60 27.98 7.21 -3.07
CA GLY A 60 28.57 7.90 -4.22
C GLY A 60 30.01 7.49 -4.55
N HIS A 61 30.52 6.41 -3.97
CA HIS A 61 31.90 5.97 -4.20
C HIS A 61 32.06 5.30 -5.56
N SER A 62 33.05 5.75 -6.34
CA SER A 62 33.47 5.18 -7.63
C SER A 62 34.16 3.80 -7.51
N GLN A 63 33.71 2.95 -6.58
CA GLN A 63 34.29 1.63 -6.29
C GLN A 63 33.60 0.47 -7.00
N LEU A 64 32.56 0.71 -7.81
CA LEU A 64 31.99 -0.33 -8.69
C LEU A 64 32.98 -0.80 -9.77
N ALA A 65 33.94 0.04 -10.16
CA ALA A 65 35.08 -0.35 -10.99
C ALA A 65 36.15 -1.10 -10.17
N THR A 66 36.42 -0.66 -8.93
CA THR A 66 37.48 -1.23 -8.08
C THR A 66 37.08 -2.53 -7.39
N LEU A 67 35.79 -2.92 -7.37
CA LEU A 67 35.33 -4.22 -6.89
C LEU A 67 35.88 -5.42 -7.70
N ARG A 68 36.50 -5.19 -8.86
CA ARG A 68 37.28 -6.19 -9.62
C ARG A 68 38.80 -6.11 -9.41
N GLN A 69 39.33 -5.07 -8.77
CA GLN A 69 40.79 -4.79 -8.73
C GLN A 69 41.33 -4.25 -7.39
N CYS A 70 40.53 -4.15 -6.33
CA CYS A 70 41.06 -4.08 -4.97
C CYS A 70 41.39 -5.49 -4.48
N ASP A 71 42.67 -5.74 -4.21
CA ASP A 71 43.09 -6.75 -3.24
C ASP A 71 42.39 -6.43 -1.91
N SER A 72 41.29 -7.15 -1.67
CA SER A 72 40.44 -6.90 -0.52
C SER A 72 41.12 -7.40 0.76
N PRO A 73 40.94 -6.72 1.91
CA PRO A 73 41.39 -7.28 3.18
C PRO A 73 40.73 -8.66 3.37
N PRO A 74 41.45 -9.67 3.93
CA PRO A 74 41.10 -11.08 3.80
C PRO A 74 39.71 -11.50 4.32
N ARG A 75 39.04 -10.64 5.09
CA ARG A 75 37.71 -10.91 5.68
C ARG A 75 36.59 -11.07 4.65
N SER A 76 36.46 -10.23 3.62
CA SER A 76 35.29 -10.29 2.72
C SER A 76 35.25 -11.59 1.90
N LYS A 77 36.44 -12.06 1.47
CA LYS A 77 36.61 -13.35 0.79
C LYS A 77 36.36 -14.51 1.75
N GLN A 78 36.93 -14.46 2.97
CA GLN A 78 36.73 -15.48 4.00
C GLN A 78 35.27 -15.60 4.45
N ASP A 79 34.54 -14.50 4.64
CA ASP A 79 33.13 -14.49 5.05
C ASP A 79 32.22 -15.09 3.94
N MET A 80 32.63 -14.95 2.67
CA MET A 80 31.97 -15.55 1.52
C MET A 80 32.33 -17.03 1.37
N GLU A 81 33.59 -17.42 1.45
CA GLU A 81 34.03 -18.83 1.50
C GLU A 81 33.36 -19.61 2.65
N GLN A 82 33.19 -18.98 3.81
CA GLN A 82 32.43 -19.56 4.93
C GLN A 82 30.92 -19.64 4.66
N LEU A 83 30.34 -18.72 3.89
CA LEU A 83 28.96 -18.83 3.41
C LEU A 83 28.82 -19.95 2.34
N VAL A 84 29.87 -20.20 1.54
CA VAL A 84 29.93 -21.31 0.59
C VAL A 84 29.97 -22.64 1.34
N SER A 85 30.94 -22.86 2.23
CA SER A 85 31.02 -24.08 3.03
C SER A 85 29.75 -24.29 3.86
N ALA A 86 29.16 -23.24 4.43
CA ALA A 86 27.87 -23.29 5.11
C ALA A 86 26.71 -23.82 4.26
N VAL A 87 26.70 -23.52 2.96
CA VAL A 87 25.65 -23.92 2.01
C VAL A 87 25.97 -25.29 1.39
N GLU A 88 27.25 -25.64 1.26
CA GLU A 88 27.72 -26.98 0.89
C GLU A 88 27.52 -28.00 2.03
N GLU A 89 27.51 -27.54 3.28
CA GLU A 89 27.13 -28.26 4.51
C GLU A 89 25.60 -28.25 4.75
N LEU A 90 24.74 -27.78 3.83
CA LEU A 90 23.28 -27.99 3.94
C LEU A 90 22.71 -29.42 3.71
N PRO A 91 23.45 -30.49 3.35
CA PRO A 91 22.90 -31.84 3.21
C PRO A 91 22.17 -32.40 4.45
N PHE A 92 22.36 -31.83 5.65
CA PHE A 92 21.62 -32.21 6.86
C PHE A 92 20.09 -32.05 6.76
N LEU A 93 19.58 -31.29 5.78
CA LEU A 93 18.15 -31.19 5.52
C LEU A 93 17.50 -32.59 5.32
N SER A 94 18.17 -33.52 4.63
CA SER A 94 17.64 -34.87 4.38
C SER A 94 17.33 -35.68 5.63
N GLY A 95 17.92 -35.35 6.80
CA GLY A 95 17.70 -36.07 8.05
C GLY A 95 16.49 -35.59 8.87
N SER A 96 16.09 -34.32 8.76
CA SER A 96 15.10 -33.69 9.66
C SER A 96 13.82 -33.23 8.94
N SER A 97 13.26 -34.13 8.13
CA SER A 97 12.14 -33.82 7.22
C SER A 97 10.86 -33.32 7.94
N GLN A 98 10.69 -33.55 9.25
CA GLN A 98 9.49 -33.13 10.00
C GLN A 98 9.57 -31.73 10.65
N GLN A 99 10.73 -31.07 10.70
CA GLN A 99 10.92 -29.84 11.51
C GLN A 99 10.75 -28.51 10.75
N PHE A 100 10.61 -28.56 9.43
CA PHE A 100 10.45 -27.37 8.57
C PHE A 100 8.99 -27.14 8.18
N ASP A 101 8.43 -26.00 8.62
CA ASP A 101 7.15 -25.51 8.09
C ASP A 101 7.34 -24.82 6.73
N ALA A 102 6.22 -24.59 6.04
CA ALA A 102 6.18 -23.95 4.73
C ALA A 102 6.88 -22.57 4.69
N ARG A 103 6.81 -21.81 5.78
CA ARG A 103 7.37 -20.46 5.88
C ARG A 103 8.89 -20.49 6.02
N LYS A 104 9.45 -21.47 6.75
CA LYS A 104 10.91 -21.68 6.83
C LYS A 104 11.50 -22.05 5.47
N LEU A 105 10.86 -22.99 4.75
CA LEU A 105 11.29 -23.42 3.41
C LEU A 105 11.24 -22.27 2.40
N ASN A 106 10.15 -21.50 2.41
CA ASN A 106 10.00 -20.25 1.65
C ASN A 106 11.16 -19.26 1.92
N MET A 107 11.40 -18.89 3.19
CA MET A 107 12.46 -17.94 3.54
C MET A 107 13.86 -18.41 3.10
N ALA A 108 14.14 -19.71 3.19
CA ALA A 108 15.39 -20.30 2.73
C ALA A 108 15.56 -20.19 1.20
N ALA A 109 14.55 -20.61 0.42
CA ALA A 109 14.59 -20.52 -1.04
C ALA A 109 14.70 -19.07 -1.53
N TRP A 110 13.96 -18.14 -0.93
CA TRP A 110 14.04 -16.72 -1.25
C TRP A 110 15.44 -16.15 -0.99
N SER A 111 16.04 -16.50 0.15
CA SER A 111 17.40 -16.06 0.52
C SER A 111 18.45 -16.62 -0.44
N LEU A 112 18.37 -17.90 -0.82
CA LEU A 112 19.26 -18.50 -1.82
C LEU A 112 19.10 -17.85 -3.20
N GLY A 113 17.88 -17.51 -3.61
CA GLY A 113 17.62 -16.75 -4.84
C GLY A 113 18.33 -15.39 -4.86
N LYS A 114 18.37 -14.69 -3.71
CA LYS A 114 19.12 -13.43 -3.54
C LYS A 114 20.64 -13.62 -3.48
N LEU A 115 21.11 -14.71 -2.89
CA LEU A 115 22.53 -15.01 -2.71
C LEU A 115 23.20 -15.66 -3.93
N ARG A 116 22.43 -16.09 -4.94
CA ARG A 116 22.91 -16.81 -6.13
C ARG A 116 24.13 -16.19 -6.82
N SER A 117 24.19 -14.86 -6.96
CA SER A 117 25.32 -14.15 -7.60
C SER A 117 26.60 -14.11 -6.75
N HIS A 118 26.55 -14.64 -5.53
CA HIS A 118 27.61 -14.58 -4.51
C HIS A 118 27.98 -15.96 -3.96
N LEU A 119 27.44 -17.03 -4.56
CA LEU A 119 27.65 -18.42 -4.16
C LEU A 119 27.95 -19.29 -5.39
N PRO A 120 28.76 -20.35 -5.27
CA PRO A 120 28.96 -21.33 -6.33
C PRO A 120 27.63 -21.94 -6.77
N ALA A 121 27.44 -22.02 -8.09
CA ALA A 121 26.19 -22.53 -8.66
C ALA A 121 25.85 -23.94 -8.16
N ALA A 122 26.85 -24.81 -7.98
CA ALA A 122 26.67 -26.17 -7.46
C ALA A 122 26.08 -26.19 -6.03
N ALA A 123 26.60 -25.34 -5.13
CA ALA A 123 26.13 -25.23 -3.75
C ALA A 123 24.67 -24.72 -3.69
N VAL A 124 24.36 -23.69 -4.48
CA VAL A 124 23.00 -23.14 -4.59
C VAL A 124 22.02 -24.17 -5.16
N ILE A 125 22.40 -24.88 -6.23
CA ILE A 125 21.57 -25.93 -6.84
C ILE A 125 21.34 -27.09 -5.85
N SER A 126 22.37 -27.52 -5.12
CA SER A 126 22.25 -28.58 -4.08
C SER A 126 21.25 -28.19 -3.00
N ALA A 127 21.43 -27.01 -2.39
CA ALA A 127 20.54 -26.50 -1.34
C ALA A 127 19.10 -26.29 -1.85
N CYS A 128 18.92 -25.75 -3.06
CA CYS A 128 17.60 -25.60 -3.67
C CYS A 128 16.96 -26.94 -4.06
N THR A 129 17.74 -27.97 -4.42
CA THR A 129 17.24 -29.32 -4.67
C THR A 129 16.72 -29.95 -3.39
N ALA A 130 17.46 -29.86 -2.28
CA ALA A 130 16.99 -30.31 -0.97
C ALA A 130 15.69 -29.59 -0.56
N ILE A 131 15.64 -28.25 -0.64
CA ILE A 131 14.44 -27.47 -0.32
C ILE A 131 13.25 -27.88 -1.21
N ALA A 132 13.46 -28.11 -2.51
CA ALA A 132 12.42 -28.57 -3.41
C ALA A 132 11.88 -29.95 -2.98
N SER A 133 12.76 -30.91 -2.70
CA SER A 133 12.41 -32.27 -2.29
C SER A 133 11.59 -32.30 -0.98
N HIS A 134 12.02 -31.53 0.03
CA HIS A 134 11.27 -31.38 1.28
C HIS A 134 9.93 -30.67 1.07
N SER A 135 9.90 -29.62 0.25
CA SER A 135 8.65 -28.89 0.00
C SER A 135 7.62 -29.75 -0.74
N ALA A 136 8.07 -30.57 -1.70
CA ALA A 136 7.20 -31.40 -2.54
C ALA A 136 6.56 -32.56 -1.75
N SER A 137 7.24 -33.04 -0.71
CA SER A 137 6.78 -34.09 0.21
C SER A 137 6.06 -33.55 1.47
N SER A 138 6.11 -32.24 1.73
CA SER A 138 5.60 -31.64 2.97
C SER A 138 4.08 -31.41 2.97
N GLU A 139 3.39 -32.04 3.92
CA GLU A 139 2.00 -31.71 4.28
C GLU A 139 1.84 -30.27 4.79
N ALA A 140 2.89 -29.66 5.34
CA ALA A 140 2.85 -28.26 5.76
C ALA A 140 2.74 -27.31 4.56
N MET A 141 3.36 -27.65 3.41
CA MET A 141 3.18 -26.90 2.17
C MET A 141 1.72 -26.99 1.68
N LYS A 142 1.11 -28.18 1.65
CA LYS A 142 -0.31 -28.34 1.23
C LYS A 142 -1.29 -27.48 2.05
N ARG A 143 -1.00 -27.26 3.34
CA ARG A 143 -1.80 -26.40 4.25
C ARG A 143 -1.38 -24.93 4.24
N GLY A 144 -0.23 -24.60 3.64
CA GLY A 144 0.36 -23.26 3.63
C GLY A 144 -0.46 -22.21 2.90
N SER A 145 -0.09 -20.94 3.12
CA SER A 145 -0.69 -19.82 2.38
C SER A 145 -0.23 -19.82 0.93
N TRP A 146 -1.03 -19.24 0.02
CA TRP A 146 -0.59 -19.08 -1.37
C TRP A 146 0.59 -18.09 -1.51
N GLY A 147 0.75 -17.18 -0.54
CA GLY A 147 1.93 -16.32 -0.44
C GLY A 147 3.22 -17.10 -0.17
N ASP A 148 3.17 -18.14 0.66
CA ASP A 148 4.33 -19.00 0.92
C ASP A 148 4.71 -19.85 -0.29
N TRP A 149 3.71 -20.42 -0.98
CA TRP A 149 3.89 -21.16 -2.24
C TRP A 149 4.54 -20.32 -3.34
N SER A 150 3.95 -19.16 -3.63
CA SER A 150 4.43 -18.27 -4.69
C SER A 150 5.85 -17.76 -4.41
N SER A 151 6.15 -17.43 -3.15
CA SER A 151 7.47 -16.96 -2.72
C SER A 151 8.53 -18.07 -2.74
N LEU A 152 8.17 -19.31 -2.35
CA LEU A 152 9.02 -20.50 -2.48
C LEU A 152 9.41 -20.76 -3.94
N LEU A 153 8.41 -20.89 -4.82
CA LEU A 153 8.62 -21.14 -6.25
C LEU A 153 9.45 -20.02 -6.90
N HIS A 154 9.14 -18.76 -6.60
CA HIS A 154 9.90 -17.61 -7.07
C HIS A 154 11.37 -17.64 -6.58
N GLY A 155 11.59 -18.02 -5.31
CA GLY A 155 12.94 -18.20 -4.75
C GLY A 155 13.76 -19.26 -5.49
N LEU A 156 13.19 -20.46 -5.69
CA LEU A 156 13.83 -21.57 -6.42
C LEU A 156 14.12 -21.20 -7.89
N ALA A 157 13.17 -20.57 -8.58
CA ALA A 157 13.33 -20.12 -9.96
C ALA A 157 14.40 -19.01 -10.09
N THR A 158 14.46 -18.08 -9.14
CA THR A 158 15.48 -17.02 -9.07
C THR A 158 16.86 -17.63 -8.82
N ALA A 159 16.96 -18.59 -7.91
CA ALA A 159 18.17 -19.37 -7.63
C ALA A 159 18.65 -20.18 -8.86
N GLY A 160 17.78 -20.38 -9.85
CA GLY A 160 18.14 -20.93 -11.16
C GLY A 160 17.77 -22.38 -11.36
N MET A 161 16.99 -22.97 -10.45
CA MET A 161 16.45 -24.30 -10.64
C MET A 161 15.62 -24.37 -11.94
N GLN A 162 15.71 -25.50 -12.63
CA GLN A 162 14.94 -25.79 -13.84
C GLN A 162 14.20 -27.11 -13.64
N CYS A 163 12.96 -27.19 -14.10
CA CYS A 163 12.13 -28.40 -14.00
C CYS A 163 12.77 -29.60 -14.72
N CYS A 164 13.42 -29.37 -15.87
CA CYS A 164 14.15 -30.42 -16.60
C CYS A 164 15.37 -31.00 -15.83
N SER A 165 15.83 -30.34 -14.77
CA SER A 165 16.94 -30.78 -13.92
C SER A 165 16.52 -31.17 -12.50
N SER A 166 15.22 -31.05 -12.16
CA SER A 166 14.70 -31.35 -10.83
C SER A 166 13.28 -31.90 -10.91
N PRO A 167 13.07 -33.22 -10.67
CA PRO A 167 11.73 -33.80 -10.64
C PRO A 167 10.89 -33.22 -9.50
N ASP A 168 11.51 -32.91 -8.35
CA ASP A 168 10.83 -32.32 -7.20
C ASP A 168 10.29 -30.91 -7.47
N LEU A 169 11.03 -30.08 -8.22
CA LEU A 169 10.50 -28.78 -8.67
C LEU A 169 9.37 -28.94 -9.67
N THR A 170 9.44 -29.95 -10.55
CA THR A 170 8.34 -30.27 -11.47
C THR A 170 7.09 -30.66 -10.69
N MET A 171 7.23 -31.54 -9.69
CA MET A 171 6.15 -31.96 -8.79
C MET A 171 5.57 -30.79 -7.98
N LEU A 172 6.39 -29.83 -7.52
CA LEU A 172 5.89 -28.60 -6.89
C LEU A 172 5.08 -27.73 -7.85
N CYS A 173 5.51 -27.60 -9.11
CA CYS A 173 4.76 -26.88 -10.13
C CYS A 173 3.43 -27.59 -10.47
N ASP A 174 3.42 -28.93 -10.56
CA ASP A 174 2.20 -29.73 -10.75
C ASP A 174 1.21 -29.54 -9.58
N GLN A 175 1.71 -29.59 -8.32
CA GLN A 175 0.90 -29.32 -7.14
C GLN A 175 0.35 -27.88 -7.13
N ALA A 176 1.16 -26.89 -7.55
CA ALA A 176 0.70 -25.51 -7.68
C ALA A 176 -0.39 -25.35 -8.75
N VAL A 177 -0.30 -26.04 -9.90
CA VAL A 177 -1.36 -26.07 -10.93
C VAL A 177 -2.66 -26.63 -10.37
N GLN A 178 -2.61 -27.69 -9.56
CA GLN A 178 -3.80 -28.32 -8.98
C GLN A 178 -4.43 -27.47 -7.87
N LEU A 179 -3.62 -26.81 -7.04
CA LEU A 179 -4.11 -26.03 -5.90
C LEU A 179 -4.56 -24.61 -6.26
N LEU A 180 -3.96 -23.99 -7.30
CA LEU A 180 -4.26 -22.60 -7.68
C LEU A 180 -5.75 -22.33 -7.93
N PRO A 181 -6.54 -23.15 -8.67
CA PRO A 181 -7.95 -22.87 -8.94
C PRO A 181 -8.80 -22.72 -7.67
N GLY A 182 -8.58 -23.58 -6.68
CA GLY A 182 -9.25 -23.48 -5.37
C GLY A 182 -8.81 -22.24 -4.58
N LYS A 183 -7.54 -21.83 -4.68
CA LYS A 183 -7.03 -20.61 -4.03
C LYS A 183 -7.51 -19.33 -4.74
N LEU A 184 -7.69 -19.33 -6.07
CA LEU A 184 -8.31 -18.24 -6.84
C LEU A 184 -9.75 -17.99 -6.37
N ALA A 185 -10.55 -19.06 -6.24
CA ALA A 185 -11.92 -18.96 -5.73
C ALA A 185 -12.03 -18.41 -4.30
N MET A 186 -10.95 -18.46 -3.51
CA MET A 186 -10.84 -17.91 -2.16
C MET A 186 -10.15 -16.52 -2.11
N GLY A 187 -9.95 -15.85 -3.25
CA GLY A 187 -9.40 -14.49 -3.29
C GLY A 187 -7.89 -14.41 -3.09
N ALA A 188 -7.12 -15.36 -3.63
CA ALA A 188 -5.66 -15.23 -3.70
C ALA A 188 -5.23 -13.93 -4.41
N ALA A 189 -4.31 -13.18 -3.80
CA ALA A 189 -3.88 -11.87 -4.32
C ALA A 189 -3.14 -11.97 -5.66
N ASP A 190 -3.48 -11.06 -6.59
CA ASP A 190 -2.95 -10.96 -7.96
C ASP A 190 -1.42 -11.14 -8.04
N GLN A 191 -0.68 -10.45 -7.17
CA GLN A 191 0.78 -10.50 -7.13
C GLN A 191 1.32 -11.92 -6.86
N ALA A 192 0.69 -12.70 -5.99
CA ALA A 192 1.12 -14.07 -5.69
C ALA A 192 0.89 -14.99 -6.89
N ILE A 193 -0.18 -14.77 -7.65
CA ILE A 193 -0.46 -15.51 -8.89
C ILE A 193 0.59 -15.17 -9.95
N SER A 194 0.87 -13.88 -10.18
CA SER A 194 1.92 -13.44 -11.12
C SER A 194 3.30 -14.00 -10.77
N MET A 195 3.68 -14.02 -9.48
CA MET A 195 4.95 -14.61 -9.04
C MET A 195 5.02 -16.12 -9.32
N THR A 196 3.96 -16.88 -9.07
CA THR A 196 3.91 -18.31 -9.39
C THR A 196 4.04 -18.56 -10.89
N LEU A 197 3.27 -17.84 -11.72
CA LEU A 197 3.33 -18.00 -13.19
C LEU A 197 4.71 -17.64 -13.75
N TRP A 198 5.31 -16.56 -13.26
CA TRP A 198 6.68 -16.19 -13.63
C TRP A 198 7.69 -17.26 -13.22
N ALA A 199 7.57 -17.81 -12.00
CA ALA A 199 8.48 -18.84 -11.50
C ALA A 199 8.41 -20.13 -12.33
N MET A 200 7.20 -20.58 -12.68
CA MET A 200 6.98 -21.75 -13.53
C MET A 200 7.58 -21.55 -14.92
N ALA A 201 7.31 -20.41 -15.56
CA ALA A 201 7.88 -20.06 -16.87
C ALA A 201 9.41 -19.95 -16.82
N LYS A 202 9.96 -19.34 -15.77
CA LYS A 202 11.41 -19.14 -15.59
C LYS A 202 12.16 -20.44 -15.30
N SER A 203 11.51 -21.41 -14.68
CA SER A 203 12.03 -22.76 -14.43
C SER A 203 11.83 -23.71 -15.63
N GLY A 204 11.25 -23.25 -16.74
CA GLY A 204 11.01 -24.09 -17.93
C GLY A 204 9.97 -25.18 -17.69
N TYR A 205 8.97 -24.95 -16.84
CA TYR A 205 7.89 -25.90 -16.60
C TYR A 205 7.00 -26.04 -17.85
N THR A 206 6.98 -27.24 -18.43
CA THR A 206 6.19 -27.62 -19.61
C THR A 206 5.05 -28.58 -19.29
N GLY A 207 4.76 -28.83 -18.00
CA GLY A 207 3.65 -29.66 -17.56
C GLY A 207 2.29 -29.08 -17.91
N GLY A 208 1.21 -29.78 -17.52
CA GLY A 208 -0.16 -29.50 -17.95
C GLY A 208 -0.73 -28.16 -17.45
N ALA A 209 -0.32 -27.04 -18.05
CA ALA A 209 -0.78 -25.69 -17.70
C ALA A 209 -2.22 -25.38 -18.16
N GLN A 210 -2.84 -26.26 -18.98
CA GLN A 210 -4.19 -26.11 -19.51
C GLN A 210 -5.26 -25.77 -18.43
N PRO A 211 -5.35 -26.47 -17.29
CA PRO A 211 -6.36 -26.19 -16.26
C PRO A 211 -6.11 -24.85 -15.55
N LEU A 212 -4.83 -24.48 -15.40
CA LEU A 212 -4.40 -23.20 -14.83
C LEU A 212 -4.77 -22.04 -15.77
N LEU A 213 -4.53 -22.17 -17.07
CA LEU A 213 -4.91 -21.17 -18.07
C LEU A 213 -6.43 -21.00 -18.13
N GLN A 214 -7.19 -22.10 -18.09
CA GLN A 214 -8.65 -22.07 -18.03
C GLN A 214 -9.15 -21.38 -16.75
N SER A 215 -8.55 -21.67 -15.59
CA SER A 215 -8.95 -21.09 -14.30
C SER A 215 -8.63 -19.60 -14.22
N VAL A 216 -7.46 -19.16 -14.69
CA VAL A 216 -7.10 -17.75 -14.77
C VAL A 216 -8.01 -17.01 -15.77
N THR A 217 -8.29 -17.61 -16.93
CA THR A 217 -9.23 -17.02 -17.92
C THR A 217 -10.63 -16.89 -17.33
N ALA A 218 -11.13 -17.91 -16.62
CA ALA A 218 -12.43 -17.88 -15.97
C ALA A 218 -12.50 -16.80 -14.86
N ALA A 219 -11.45 -16.66 -14.04
CA ALA A 219 -11.39 -15.61 -13.01
C ALA A 219 -11.42 -14.21 -13.64
N ILE A 220 -10.63 -13.97 -14.69
CA ILE A 220 -10.64 -12.71 -15.46
C ILE A 220 -12.04 -12.46 -16.07
N SER A 221 -12.69 -13.48 -16.62
CA SER A 221 -14.04 -13.37 -17.18
C SER A 221 -15.10 -13.08 -16.10
N GLN A 222 -14.99 -13.61 -14.90
CA GLN A 222 -15.90 -13.30 -13.78
C GLN A 222 -15.75 -11.86 -13.29
N VAL A 223 -14.51 -11.35 -13.22
CA VAL A 223 -14.23 -9.92 -12.96
C VAL A 223 -14.80 -9.04 -14.08
N HIS A 224 -14.81 -9.51 -15.33
CA HIS A 224 -15.43 -8.78 -16.44
C HIS A 224 -16.97 -8.78 -16.38
N GLN A 225 -17.60 -9.93 -16.15
CA GLN A 225 -19.07 -10.08 -16.13
C GLN A 225 -19.73 -9.40 -14.92
N SER A 226 -19.07 -9.41 -13.75
CA SER A 226 -19.51 -8.62 -12.59
C SER A 226 -19.48 -7.11 -12.88
N HIS A 227 -18.56 -6.64 -13.74
CA HIS A 227 -18.53 -5.25 -14.19
C HIS A 227 -19.58 -4.94 -15.28
N GLU A 228 -19.86 -5.84 -16.22
CA GLU A 228 -20.94 -5.62 -17.20
C GLU A 228 -22.32 -5.58 -16.54
N THR A 229 -22.55 -6.43 -15.53
CA THR A 229 -23.81 -6.47 -14.79
C THR A 229 -24.03 -5.27 -13.86
N SER A 230 -22.97 -4.60 -13.38
CA SER A 230 -23.08 -3.29 -12.72
C SER A 230 -23.42 -2.19 -13.73
N SER A 231 -22.68 -2.10 -14.84
CA SER A 231 -22.88 -1.11 -15.91
C SER A 231 -24.28 -1.18 -16.55
N LEU A 232 -24.83 -2.39 -16.72
CA LEU A 232 -26.20 -2.57 -17.22
C LEU A 232 -27.25 -2.11 -16.21
N LYS A 233 -27.05 -2.30 -14.90
CA LYS A 233 -27.95 -1.77 -13.87
C LYS A 233 -27.93 -0.23 -13.84
N GLU A 234 -26.76 0.37 -13.98
CA GLU A 234 -26.62 1.84 -14.07
C GLU A 234 -27.31 2.40 -15.32
N ARG A 235 -27.12 1.76 -16.48
CA ARG A 235 -27.78 2.16 -17.73
C ARG A 235 -29.30 2.09 -17.62
N TRP A 236 -29.84 1.01 -17.04
CA TRP A 236 -31.28 0.88 -16.75
C TRP A 236 -31.81 1.94 -15.77
N HIS A 237 -31.00 2.37 -14.79
CA HIS A 237 -31.37 3.46 -13.88
C HIS A 237 -31.35 4.83 -14.56
N LEU A 238 -30.33 5.13 -15.37
CA LEU A 238 -30.21 6.38 -16.13
C LEU A 238 -31.34 6.54 -17.16
N GLU A 239 -31.70 5.47 -17.86
CA GLU A 239 -32.78 5.46 -18.86
C GLU A 239 -34.15 5.74 -18.19
N ARG A 240 -34.42 5.15 -17.02
CA ARG A 240 -35.60 5.48 -16.20
C ARG A 240 -35.64 6.93 -15.73
N CYS A 241 -34.50 7.51 -15.33
CA CYS A 241 -34.41 8.92 -14.94
C CYS A 241 -34.61 9.88 -16.11
N SER A 242 -34.18 9.50 -17.32
CA SER A 242 -34.38 10.29 -18.54
C SER A 242 -35.87 10.32 -18.95
N ILE A 243 -36.55 9.18 -18.91
CA ILE A 243 -38.00 9.08 -19.19
C ILE A 243 -38.83 9.91 -18.20
N ALA A 244 -38.44 9.93 -16.91
CA ALA A 244 -39.11 10.77 -15.91
C ALA A 244 -38.97 12.27 -16.22
N LYS A 245 -37.78 12.75 -16.61
CA LYS A 245 -37.55 14.16 -16.97
C LYS A 245 -38.30 14.60 -18.22
N ALA A 246 -38.52 13.71 -19.18
CA ALA A 246 -39.22 14.04 -20.43
C ALA A 246 -40.71 14.38 -20.24
N SER A 247 -41.36 13.81 -19.21
CA SER A 247 -42.77 14.09 -18.91
C SER A 247 -43.00 15.46 -18.27
N ASP A 248 -42.05 15.97 -17.49
CA ASP A 248 -42.19 17.24 -16.77
C ASP A 248 -42.06 18.47 -17.69
N THR A 249 -41.39 18.35 -18.84
CA THR A 249 -41.22 19.44 -19.82
C THR A 249 -42.44 19.70 -20.71
N ALA A 250 -43.46 18.82 -20.71
CA ALA A 250 -44.59 18.91 -21.64
C ALA A 250 -45.74 19.84 -21.18
N HIS A 251 -45.69 20.41 -19.97
CA HIS A 251 -46.85 21.04 -19.33
C HIS A 251 -46.76 22.57 -19.10
N ALA A 252 -45.90 23.29 -19.84
CA ALA A 252 -45.64 24.71 -19.58
C ALA A 252 -45.67 25.65 -20.82
N THR A 253 -46.71 25.60 -21.65
CA THR A 253 -47.11 26.72 -22.54
C THR A 253 -48.62 26.72 -22.76
N GLY A 254 -49.28 27.87 -22.61
CA GLY A 254 -50.73 27.99 -22.79
C GLY A 254 -51.15 29.30 -23.46
N ALA A 255 -52.09 29.17 -24.41
CA ALA A 255 -52.91 30.21 -25.03
C ALA A 255 -53.97 29.49 -25.92
N THR A 256 -55.24 29.85 -26.12
CA THR A 256 -56.35 30.50 -25.38
C THR A 256 -57.45 30.79 -26.43
N TRP A 257 -58.75 30.54 -26.13
CA TRP A 257 -59.97 30.86 -26.95
C TRP A 257 -60.22 29.98 -28.22
N GLU A 258 -61.44 29.62 -28.68
CA GLU A 258 -62.82 29.92 -28.27
C GLU A 258 -63.91 28.86 -28.72
N ARG A 259 -65.00 28.68 -27.91
CA ARG A 259 -66.40 28.17 -28.16
C ARG A 259 -66.77 26.96 -29.08
N SER A 260 -67.26 25.87 -28.43
CA SER A 260 -68.63 25.23 -28.48
C SER A 260 -69.43 24.94 -29.79
N PRO A 261 -70.46 24.02 -29.80
CA PRO A 261 -71.06 23.19 -28.70
C PRO A 261 -71.43 21.68 -28.99
N ALA A 262 -71.28 20.82 -27.96
CA ALA A 262 -72.23 19.78 -27.43
C ALA A 262 -72.83 18.65 -28.36
N PRO A 263 -73.55 17.60 -27.84
CA PRO A 263 -73.96 17.29 -26.46
C PRO A 263 -73.93 15.80 -25.96
N ARG A 264 -74.14 15.62 -24.63
CA ARG A 264 -74.69 14.44 -23.88
C ARG A 264 -73.78 13.19 -23.72
N THR A 265 -73.79 12.44 -22.60
CA THR A 265 -74.82 12.23 -21.54
C THR A 265 -74.22 11.74 -20.18
N CYS A 266 -74.80 12.14 -19.03
CA CYS A 266 -74.96 11.45 -17.69
C CYS A 266 -73.79 10.67 -17.02
N LEU A 267 -73.57 10.62 -15.68
CA LEU A 267 -74.32 11.00 -14.46
C LEU A 267 -73.36 11.19 -13.23
N VAL A 268 -73.86 11.62 -12.05
CA VAL A 268 -73.10 12.30 -10.96
C VAL A 268 -73.39 11.72 -9.54
N PRO A 269 -72.38 11.41 -8.67
CA PRO A 269 -72.24 12.17 -7.40
C PRO A 269 -70.84 12.30 -6.71
N TRP A 270 -70.63 13.48 -6.09
CA TRP A 270 -70.08 13.87 -4.75
C TRP A 270 -69.44 12.82 -3.78
N ARG A 271 -68.48 13.12 -2.85
CA ARG A 271 -67.80 14.37 -2.37
C ARG A 271 -66.53 14.11 -1.49
N THR A 272 -65.60 15.08 -1.41
CA THR A 272 -64.62 15.41 -0.30
C THR A 272 -63.79 14.28 0.38
N ASN A 273 -62.45 14.32 0.45
CA ASN A 273 -61.69 15.28 1.28
C ASN A 273 -60.16 15.35 0.98
N VAL A 274 -59.50 16.37 1.53
CA VAL A 274 -58.07 16.73 1.31
C VAL A 274 -57.08 15.83 2.08
N PRO A 275 -55.91 15.46 1.49
CA PRO A 275 -54.76 14.96 2.23
C PRO A 275 -53.62 15.99 2.31
N SER A 276 -53.24 16.38 3.52
CA SER A 276 -51.93 17.04 3.76
C SER A 276 -50.82 16.00 3.60
N ARG A 277 -49.88 16.22 2.68
CA ARG A 277 -48.66 15.40 2.54
C ARG A 277 -47.46 16.11 3.17
N THR A 278 -47.10 15.69 4.37
CA THR A 278 -45.73 15.85 4.89
C THR A 278 -44.84 14.86 4.14
N LEU A 279 -44.18 15.30 3.07
CA LEU A 279 -43.19 14.50 2.38
C LEU A 279 -41.83 14.64 3.07
N SER A 280 -41.51 13.64 3.90
CA SER A 280 -40.15 13.39 4.38
C SER A 280 -39.24 13.09 3.18
N ALA A 281 -38.32 14.00 2.87
CA ALA A 281 -37.28 13.74 1.89
C ALA A 281 -36.25 12.78 2.51
N GLN A 282 -36.22 11.54 2.03
CA GLN A 282 -35.17 10.59 2.40
C GLN A 282 -33.85 11.01 1.75
N ALA A 283 -32.92 11.54 2.55
CA ALA A 283 -31.52 11.61 2.15
C ALA A 283 -31.00 10.18 1.91
N HIS A 284 -30.54 9.88 0.69
CA HIS A 284 -29.90 8.61 0.40
C HIS A 284 -28.41 8.71 0.71
N THR A 285 -27.99 8.00 1.76
CA THR A 285 -26.59 7.85 2.15
C THR A 285 -25.83 7.07 1.08
N LEU A 286 -25.00 7.75 0.30
CA LEU A 286 -24.20 7.12 -0.75
C LEU A 286 -22.94 6.51 -0.13
N HIS A 287 -23.07 5.25 0.32
CA HIS A 287 -21.95 4.50 0.87
C HIS A 287 -21.11 3.85 -0.24
N GLN A 288 -19.79 4.05 -0.13
CA GLN A 288 -18.75 3.05 -0.42
C GLN A 288 -18.39 2.78 -1.90
N TYR A 289 -17.52 3.64 -2.44
CA TYR A 289 -16.58 3.42 -3.55
C TYR A 289 -17.11 2.73 -4.82
N ASP A 290 -17.41 3.57 -5.81
CA ASP A 290 -17.21 3.23 -7.22
C ASP A 290 -15.72 2.86 -7.46
N PRO A 291 -15.37 1.93 -8.37
CA PRO A 291 -14.01 1.44 -8.50
C PRO A 291 -13.09 2.50 -9.10
N ALA A 292 -11.79 2.40 -8.80
CA ALA A 292 -10.78 3.32 -9.34
C ALA A 292 -10.85 3.38 -10.88
N PRO A 293 -10.67 4.57 -11.51
CA PRO A 293 -10.70 4.71 -12.96
C PRO A 293 -9.75 3.74 -13.64
N ARG A 294 -10.21 3.12 -14.74
CA ARG A 294 -9.45 2.07 -15.43
C ARG A 294 -8.10 2.60 -15.98
N PRO A 295 -7.10 1.74 -16.25
CA PRO A 295 -5.76 2.14 -16.74
C PRO A 295 -5.67 2.77 -18.15
N LYS A 296 -6.78 3.33 -18.67
CA LYS A 296 -6.89 4.02 -19.97
C LYS A 296 -7.87 5.19 -19.93
N GLN A 297 -7.99 5.89 -18.80
CA GLN A 297 -8.57 7.23 -18.86
C GLN A 297 -7.62 8.11 -19.68
N ASP A 298 -8.12 8.72 -20.74
CA ASP A 298 -7.28 9.51 -21.62
C ASP A 298 -6.81 10.75 -20.86
N LEU A 299 -5.50 10.98 -20.86
CA LEU A 299 -4.90 12.09 -20.13
C LEU A 299 -5.23 13.42 -20.82
N GLU A 300 -5.66 13.39 -22.09
CA GLU A 300 -6.27 14.52 -22.78
C GLU A 300 -7.68 14.82 -22.24
N GLN A 301 -8.52 13.80 -22.00
CA GLN A 301 -9.84 13.98 -21.36
C GLN A 301 -9.73 14.57 -19.95
N LEU A 302 -8.69 14.18 -19.18
CA LEU A 302 -8.44 14.79 -17.87
C LEU A 302 -7.99 16.25 -17.97
N VAL A 303 -7.28 16.65 -19.04
CA VAL A 303 -6.96 18.06 -19.30
C VAL A 303 -8.23 18.83 -19.68
N SER A 304 -9.03 18.34 -20.62
CA SER A 304 -10.28 18.99 -21.03
C SER A 304 -11.27 19.12 -19.85
N ALA A 305 -11.37 18.13 -18.98
CA ALA A 305 -12.20 18.20 -17.77
C ALA A 305 -11.73 19.27 -16.76
N VAL A 306 -10.46 19.68 -16.80
CA VAL A 306 -9.94 20.82 -16.01
C VAL A 306 -10.20 22.15 -16.71
N GLU A 307 -10.19 22.18 -18.04
CA GLU A 307 -10.54 23.38 -18.82
C GLU A 307 -12.05 23.70 -18.76
N GLU A 308 -12.90 22.67 -18.73
CA GLU A 308 -14.36 22.78 -18.62
C GLU A 308 -14.87 23.01 -17.18
N LEU A 309 -14.02 22.90 -16.16
CA LEU A 309 -14.41 23.04 -14.75
C LEU A 309 -15.04 24.44 -14.49
N PRO A 310 -16.34 24.55 -14.18
CA PRO A 310 -16.94 25.85 -13.91
C PRO A 310 -16.45 26.35 -12.55
N PHE A 311 -15.68 27.44 -12.54
CA PHE A 311 -15.09 28.03 -11.32
C PHE A 311 -16.10 28.76 -10.41
N VAL A 312 -17.34 28.27 -10.35
CA VAL A 312 -18.46 28.85 -9.59
C VAL A 312 -18.67 28.04 -8.31
N SER A 313 -18.45 28.70 -7.16
CA SER A 313 -18.35 28.09 -5.83
C SER A 313 -19.57 27.27 -5.42
N SER A 314 -19.49 25.95 -5.59
CA SER A 314 -20.49 24.98 -5.13
C SER A 314 -19.81 23.71 -4.63
N ASN A 315 -20.43 23.01 -3.67
CA ASN A 315 -19.82 21.82 -3.04
C ASN A 315 -19.43 20.72 -4.04
N GLY A 316 -20.14 20.57 -5.17
CA GLY A 316 -19.79 19.60 -6.21
C GLY A 316 -18.46 19.90 -6.90
N GLN A 317 -18.06 21.19 -6.97
CA GLN A 317 -16.80 21.62 -7.58
C GLN A 317 -15.59 21.18 -6.73
N VAL A 318 -15.74 21.18 -5.40
CA VAL A 318 -14.71 20.75 -4.44
C VAL A 318 -14.43 19.25 -4.60
N GLU A 319 -15.50 18.47 -4.66
CA GLU A 319 -15.42 17.03 -4.88
C GLU A 319 -14.77 16.73 -6.24
N GLN A 320 -15.26 17.34 -7.33
CA GLN A 320 -14.70 17.18 -8.68
C GLN A 320 -13.21 17.60 -8.75
N THR A 321 -12.81 18.68 -8.09
CA THR A 321 -11.40 19.12 -7.99
C THR A 321 -10.53 18.06 -7.31
N SER A 322 -11.00 17.50 -6.19
CA SER A 322 -10.28 16.45 -5.46
C SER A 322 -10.20 15.13 -6.25
N GLN A 323 -11.25 14.78 -7.00
CA GLN A 323 -11.30 13.60 -7.86
C GLN A 323 -10.37 13.75 -9.07
N LEU A 324 -10.37 14.88 -9.78
CA LEU A 324 -9.47 15.11 -10.91
C LEU A 324 -7.99 15.07 -10.47
N LEU A 325 -7.66 15.71 -9.35
CA LEU A 325 -6.32 15.66 -8.77
C LEU A 325 -5.91 14.22 -8.38
N TRP A 326 -6.86 13.41 -7.90
CA TRP A 326 -6.66 11.98 -7.65
C TRP A 326 -6.45 11.18 -8.94
N CYS A 327 -7.21 11.43 -10.00
CA CYS A 327 -7.03 10.76 -11.31
C CYS A 327 -5.63 11.02 -11.90
N PHE A 328 -5.14 12.27 -11.86
CA PHE A 328 -3.77 12.58 -12.27
C PHE A 328 -2.73 11.85 -11.40
N ALA A 329 -2.94 11.77 -10.08
CA ALA A 329 -2.03 11.08 -9.18
C ALA A 329 -2.06 9.55 -9.33
N ASP A 330 -3.20 8.96 -9.66
CA ASP A 330 -3.30 7.53 -9.95
C ASP A 330 -2.65 7.18 -11.29
N TRP A 331 -2.85 8.02 -12.32
CA TRP A 331 -2.11 7.90 -13.57
C TRP A 331 -0.59 7.92 -13.33
N ALA A 332 -0.08 8.89 -12.55
CA ALA A 332 1.34 9.01 -12.22
C ALA A 332 1.88 7.87 -11.34
N ARG A 333 0.99 7.18 -10.59
CA ARG A 333 1.35 6.02 -9.75
C ARG A 333 1.65 4.76 -10.57
N GLN A 334 1.07 4.61 -11.76
CA GLN A 334 1.23 3.41 -12.58
C GLN A 334 2.71 3.21 -12.98
N PRO A 335 3.27 1.99 -12.91
CA PRO A 335 4.70 1.75 -13.14
C PRO A 335 5.22 2.31 -14.48
N GLU A 336 4.41 2.19 -15.53
CA GLU A 336 4.67 2.64 -16.89
C GLU A 336 4.80 4.16 -16.96
N ASN A 337 3.93 4.87 -16.23
CA ASN A 337 3.81 6.33 -16.24
C ASN A 337 4.73 7.00 -15.20
N SER A 338 5.12 6.27 -14.14
CA SER A 338 6.00 6.78 -13.07
C SER A 338 7.37 7.29 -13.56
N ARG A 339 7.78 6.86 -14.77
CA ARG A 339 8.98 7.32 -15.49
C ARG A 339 8.66 8.23 -16.67
N ALA A 340 7.41 8.26 -17.12
CA ALA A 340 6.96 9.17 -18.16
C ALA A 340 6.90 10.60 -17.62
N ARG A 341 7.26 11.58 -18.47
CA ARG A 341 7.02 12.98 -18.15
C ARG A 341 5.59 13.32 -18.52
N MET A 342 4.86 13.98 -17.62
CA MET A 342 3.61 14.64 -17.98
C MET A 342 3.91 15.69 -19.06
N THR A 343 3.00 15.87 -20.01
CA THR A 343 3.11 16.93 -21.02
C THR A 343 2.91 18.29 -20.36
N GLN A 344 3.36 19.36 -21.02
CA GLN A 344 3.21 20.71 -20.47
C GLN A 344 1.74 21.08 -20.23
N ALA A 345 0.81 20.63 -21.08
CA ALA A 345 -0.63 20.84 -20.90
C ALA A 345 -1.15 20.16 -19.63
N GLN A 346 -0.70 18.94 -19.35
CA GLN A 346 -1.09 18.18 -18.15
C GLN A 346 -0.51 18.79 -16.88
N CYS A 347 0.75 19.25 -16.93
CA CYS A 347 1.34 20.04 -15.85
C CYS A 347 0.56 21.33 -15.62
N ASN A 348 0.15 22.04 -16.68
CA ASN A 348 -0.64 23.27 -16.57
C ASN A 348 -2.03 23.02 -15.97
N ALA A 349 -2.72 21.94 -16.38
CA ALA A 349 -4.01 21.55 -15.82
C ALA A 349 -3.91 21.24 -14.31
N VAL A 350 -2.93 20.44 -13.89
CA VAL A 350 -2.69 20.18 -12.47
C VAL A 350 -2.32 21.47 -11.72
N LEU A 351 -1.49 22.34 -12.30
CA LEU A 351 -1.17 23.64 -11.71
C LEU A 351 -2.41 24.54 -11.56
N ALA A 352 -3.35 24.51 -12.49
CA ALA A 352 -4.62 25.24 -12.39
C ALA A 352 -5.49 24.71 -11.23
N LEU A 353 -5.62 23.38 -11.09
CA LEU A 353 -6.29 22.76 -9.93
C LEU A 353 -5.64 23.19 -8.60
N LEU A 354 -4.30 23.13 -8.52
CA LEU A 354 -3.56 23.51 -7.31
C LEU A 354 -3.66 25.01 -7.00
N GLN A 355 -3.68 25.87 -8.02
CA GLN A 355 -3.93 27.29 -7.87
C GLN A 355 -5.36 27.55 -7.41
N HIS A 356 -6.36 26.83 -7.93
CA HIS A 356 -7.74 26.96 -7.48
C HIS A 356 -7.92 26.57 -6.01
N MET A 357 -7.24 25.50 -5.57
CA MET A 357 -7.18 25.14 -4.15
C MET A 357 -6.46 26.23 -3.31
N ALA A 358 -5.26 26.64 -3.69
CA ALA A 358 -4.43 27.52 -2.87
C ALA A 358 -4.94 28.98 -2.83
N ASN A 359 -5.48 29.48 -3.93
CA ASN A 359 -5.95 30.86 -4.05
C ASN A 359 -7.39 31.01 -3.57
N GLY A 360 -7.56 31.28 -2.28
CA GLY A 360 -8.80 31.83 -1.74
C GLY A 360 -9.14 33.19 -2.34
N ALA A 361 -9.87 33.20 -3.47
CA ALA A 361 -10.58 34.32 -4.08
C ALA A 361 -9.83 35.68 -4.11
N ARG A 362 -8.51 35.67 -4.35
CA ARG A 362 -7.67 36.88 -4.26
C ARG A 362 -7.48 37.59 -5.61
N ALA A 363 -8.59 37.89 -6.29
CA ALA A 363 -8.61 38.67 -7.53
C ALA A 363 -9.88 39.53 -7.69
N GLY A 364 -9.99 40.59 -6.90
CA GLY A 364 -10.56 41.88 -7.33
C GLY A 364 -12.02 41.95 -7.85
N LYS A 365 -13.00 41.87 -6.94
CA LYS A 365 -14.08 42.89 -6.85
C LYS A 365 -14.86 42.76 -5.54
N VAL A 366 -15.43 43.87 -5.08
CA VAL A 366 -16.33 43.92 -3.91
C VAL A 366 -17.73 43.53 -4.36
N GLU A 367 -18.04 42.24 -4.37
CA GLU A 367 -19.40 41.74 -4.59
C GLU A 367 -19.60 40.38 -3.89
N ASN A 368 -20.55 40.35 -2.94
CA ASN A 368 -20.95 39.22 -2.06
C ASN A 368 -19.92 38.66 -1.05
N PRO A 369 -20.00 39.04 0.24
CA PRO A 369 -19.09 38.55 1.31
C PRO A 369 -19.42 37.15 1.87
N SER A 370 -20.21 36.32 1.17
CA SER A 370 -20.85 35.13 1.74
C SER A 370 -20.29 33.77 1.30
N ALA A 371 -19.36 33.72 0.34
CA ALA A 371 -18.74 32.47 -0.09
C ALA A 371 -17.47 32.17 0.71
N PRO A 372 -17.37 31.04 1.44
CA PRO A 372 -16.14 30.68 2.15
C PRO A 372 -15.03 30.32 1.15
N PRO A 373 -13.74 30.64 1.44
CA PRO A 373 -12.60 30.27 0.59
C PRO A 373 -12.64 28.80 0.15
N PRO A 374 -12.21 28.43 -1.07
CA PRO A 374 -12.41 27.09 -1.62
C PRO A 374 -11.94 25.97 -0.69
N LEU A 375 -10.75 26.11 -0.08
CA LEU A 375 -10.23 25.14 0.90
C LEU A 375 -11.12 24.92 2.13
N GLN A 376 -11.88 25.92 2.59
CA GLN A 376 -12.81 25.76 3.72
C GLN A 376 -14.02 24.87 3.41
N GLN A 377 -14.27 24.60 2.13
CA GLN A 377 -15.34 23.72 1.69
C GLN A 377 -14.87 22.26 1.59
N PHE A 378 -13.56 21.99 1.68
CA PHE A 378 -13.01 20.63 1.67
C PHE A 378 -13.23 19.94 3.02
N ASP A 379 -13.77 18.73 2.98
CA ASP A 379 -13.84 17.85 4.15
C ASP A 379 -12.50 17.10 4.39
N ALA A 380 -12.46 16.30 5.47
CA ALA A 380 -11.26 15.52 5.81
C ALA A 380 -10.88 14.47 4.75
N GLN A 381 -11.85 13.96 3.98
CA GLN A 381 -11.61 12.99 2.91
C GLN A 381 -10.93 13.67 1.73
N GLN A 382 -11.49 14.78 1.27
CA GLN A 382 -11.00 15.57 0.14
C GLN A 382 -9.62 16.19 0.42
N LEU A 383 -9.39 16.69 1.65
CA LEU A 383 -8.08 17.20 2.08
C LEU A 383 -6.99 16.10 2.05
N ASN A 384 -7.30 14.88 2.52
CA ASN A 384 -6.31 13.80 2.50
C ASN A 384 -6.06 13.24 1.09
N MET A 385 -7.10 13.13 0.26
CA MET A 385 -6.95 12.78 -1.16
C MET A 385 -6.03 13.78 -1.87
N ALA A 386 -6.23 15.08 -1.68
CA ALA A 386 -5.41 16.11 -2.33
C ALA A 386 -3.95 16.08 -1.86
N ALA A 387 -3.70 15.93 -0.56
CA ALA A 387 -2.34 15.83 -0.02
C ALA A 387 -1.61 14.55 -0.47
N TRP A 388 -2.31 13.41 -0.51
CA TRP A 388 -1.76 12.15 -1.02
C TRP A 388 -1.41 12.27 -2.51
N SER A 389 -2.31 12.89 -3.28
CA SER A 389 -2.14 13.12 -4.72
C SER A 389 -0.94 14.01 -5.02
N LEU A 390 -0.76 15.09 -4.27
CA LEU A 390 0.44 15.94 -4.33
C LEU A 390 1.74 15.18 -4.05
N GLY A 391 1.71 14.23 -3.09
CA GLY A 391 2.84 13.34 -2.83
C GLY A 391 3.22 12.45 -4.02
N LYS A 392 2.24 12.04 -4.85
CA LYS A 392 2.48 11.26 -6.08
C LYS A 392 2.87 12.12 -7.27
N LEU A 393 2.30 13.31 -7.40
CA LEU A 393 2.54 14.22 -8.52
C LEU A 393 3.85 15.02 -8.40
N LYS A 394 4.46 15.06 -7.21
CA LYS A 394 5.75 15.73 -6.94
C LYS A 394 6.83 15.55 -8.04
N PRO A 395 7.10 14.34 -8.59
CA PRO A 395 8.16 14.16 -9.60
C PRO A 395 7.89 14.85 -10.94
N HIS A 396 6.63 15.21 -11.21
CA HIS A 396 6.19 15.76 -12.49
C HIS A 396 5.89 17.27 -12.44
N LEU A 397 5.84 17.87 -11.23
CA LEU A 397 5.43 19.26 -11.01
C LEU A 397 6.57 20.16 -10.52
N PRO A 398 6.51 21.49 -10.78
CA PRO A 398 7.43 22.45 -10.19
C PRO A 398 7.37 22.42 -8.66
N ALA A 399 8.53 22.23 -8.01
CA ALA A 399 8.63 22.08 -6.55
C ALA A 399 7.96 23.23 -5.78
N ALA A 400 8.12 24.48 -6.23
CA ALA A 400 7.50 25.65 -5.60
C ALA A 400 5.96 25.59 -5.58
N ALA A 401 5.33 25.06 -6.64
CA ALA A 401 3.87 24.94 -6.71
C ALA A 401 3.35 23.84 -5.77
N VAL A 402 4.04 22.70 -5.72
CA VAL A 402 3.75 21.61 -4.76
C VAL A 402 3.88 22.11 -3.32
N THR A 403 4.99 22.78 -2.99
CA THR A 403 5.22 23.35 -1.65
C THR A 403 4.15 24.40 -1.29
N SER A 404 3.74 25.25 -2.23
CA SER A 404 2.66 26.23 -2.01
C SER A 404 1.31 25.56 -1.72
N ALA A 405 0.91 24.59 -2.54
CA ALA A 405 -0.34 23.86 -2.36
C ALA A 405 -0.35 23.04 -1.06
N CYS A 406 0.73 22.31 -0.76
CA CYS A 406 0.88 21.60 0.52
C CYS A 406 0.89 22.56 1.73
N THR A 407 1.45 23.76 1.59
CA THR A 407 1.40 24.81 2.63
C THR A 407 -0.02 25.29 2.88
N ALA A 408 -0.79 25.54 1.83
CA ALA A 408 -2.19 25.94 1.92
C ALA A 408 -3.04 24.84 2.57
N ILE A 409 -2.87 23.57 2.16
CA ILE A 409 -3.55 22.42 2.77
C ILE A 409 -3.18 22.27 4.24
N ALA A 410 -1.89 22.27 4.60
CA ALA A 410 -1.44 22.11 5.98
C ALA A 410 -1.95 23.23 6.90
N SER A 411 -1.87 24.49 6.44
CA SER A 411 -2.40 25.66 7.16
C SER A 411 -3.92 25.58 7.32
N HIS A 412 -4.65 25.18 6.26
CA HIS A 412 -6.09 25.00 6.34
C HIS A 412 -6.45 23.90 7.34
N CYS A 413 -5.88 22.70 7.20
CA CYS A 413 -6.12 21.57 8.10
C CYS A 413 -5.87 21.92 9.57
N ALA A 414 -4.77 22.62 9.88
CA ALA A 414 -4.45 23.06 11.23
C ALA A 414 -5.41 24.11 11.81
N SER A 415 -6.13 24.83 10.95
CA SER A 415 -7.12 25.86 11.33
C SER A 415 -8.57 25.36 11.35
N SER A 416 -8.84 24.19 10.76
CA SER A 416 -10.18 23.74 10.38
C SER A 416 -10.75 22.66 11.29
N GLU A 417 -12.07 22.69 11.48
CA GLU A 417 -12.81 21.62 12.15
C GLU A 417 -12.90 20.34 11.30
N ALA A 418 -12.60 20.40 10.00
CA ALA A 418 -12.68 19.26 9.09
C ALA A 418 -11.85 18.07 9.61
N MET A 419 -10.55 18.28 9.88
CA MET A 419 -9.68 17.22 10.37
C MET A 419 -9.98 16.78 11.81
N LYS A 420 -10.63 17.61 12.64
CA LYS A 420 -11.12 17.17 13.96
C LYS A 420 -12.23 16.11 13.85
N ARG A 421 -12.95 16.06 12.73
CA ARG A 421 -13.96 15.01 12.45
C ARG A 421 -13.42 13.83 11.63
N GLY A 422 -12.30 14.00 10.93
CA GLY A 422 -11.67 12.95 10.12
C GLY A 422 -11.32 11.67 10.88
N SER A 423 -11.40 10.53 10.19
CA SER A 423 -10.98 9.23 10.69
C SER A 423 -9.45 9.13 10.82
N TRP A 424 -8.96 8.07 11.47
CA TRP A 424 -7.51 7.82 11.51
C TRP A 424 -6.91 7.72 10.09
N ARG A 425 -7.61 7.05 9.16
CA ARG A 425 -7.16 6.88 7.77
C ARG A 425 -6.97 8.23 7.08
N ASP A 426 -7.85 9.18 7.34
CA ASP A 426 -7.76 10.52 6.74
C ASP A 426 -6.53 11.27 7.25
N TRP A 427 -6.23 11.17 8.55
CA TRP A 427 -5.02 11.74 9.14
C TRP A 427 -3.74 11.07 8.63
N SER A 428 -3.70 9.74 8.56
CA SER A 428 -2.53 9.01 8.08
C SER A 428 -2.24 9.32 6.61
N ASN A 429 -3.27 9.40 5.77
CA ASN A 429 -3.14 9.76 4.36
C ASN A 429 -2.69 11.23 4.18
N LEU A 430 -3.28 12.16 4.94
CA LEU A 430 -2.94 13.58 4.90
C LEU A 430 -1.47 13.81 5.25
N LEU A 431 -1.03 13.33 6.42
CA LEU A 431 0.33 13.51 6.91
C LEU A 431 1.34 12.79 5.99
N HIS A 432 1.07 11.55 5.60
CA HIS A 432 1.93 10.80 4.68
C HIS A 432 2.03 11.49 3.31
N GLY A 433 0.93 12.05 2.80
CA GLY A 433 0.90 12.83 1.56
C GLY A 433 1.82 14.06 1.62
N LEU A 434 1.68 14.88 2.66
CA LEU A 434 2.52 16.06 2.89
C LEU A 434 4.01 15.69 3.08
N ALA A 435 4.32 14.64 3.84
CA ALA A 435 5.68 14.14 4.03
C ALA A 435 6.29 13.53 2.75
N THR A 436 5.48 12.90 1.90
CA THR A 436 5.90 12.39 0.58
C THR A 436 6.15 13.54 -0.40
N ALA A 437 5.30 14.58 -0.37
CA ALA A 437 5.54 15.85 -1.07
C ALA A 437 6.84 16.55 -0.59
N GLY A 438 7.39 16.14 0.56
CA GLY A 438 8.66 16.63 1.12
C GLY A 438 8.50 17.92 1.91
N MET A 439 7.35 18.10 2.54
CA MET A 439 7.14 19.15 3.53
C MET A 439 7.92 18.84 4.80
N GLN A 440 8.47 19.87 5.44
CA GLN A 440 9.15 19.79 6.72
C GLN A 440 8.50 20.76 7.72
N CYS A 441 8.42 20.37 8.98
CA CYS A 441 7.91 21.17 10.10
C CYS A 441 8.78 22.42 10.32
N SER A 442 10.10 22.29 10.16
CA SER A 442 11.07 23.38 10.28
C SER A 442 10.81 24.56 9.33
N SER A 443 10.26 24.29 8.14
CA SER A 443 9.92 25.30 7.13
C SER A 443 8.41 25.60 7.05
N ASN A 444 7.57 24.88 7.80
CA ASN A 444 6.12 25.05 7.74
C ASN A 444 5.43 24.99 9.12
N PRO A 445 5.15 26.16 9.74
CA PRO A 445 4.41 26.26 11.00
C PRO A 445 2.94 25.79 10.94
N GLY A 446 2.37 25.59 9.75
CA GLY A 446 1.06 24.95 9.56
C GLY A 446 1.16 23.44 9.77
N LEU A 447 2.16 22.79 9.18
CA LEU A 447 2.44 21.36 9.35
C LEU A 447 2.84 21.03 10.79
N THR A 448 3.67 21.84 11.45
CA THR A 448 3.99 21.64 12.87
C THR A 448 2.74 21.59 13.72
N ARG A 449 1.85 22.60 13.60
CA ARG A 449 0.57 22.64 14.32
C ARG A 449 -0.37 21.50 13.95
N LEU A 450 -0.34 21.03 12.70
CA LEU A 450 -1.11 19.86 12.27
C LEU A 450 -0.58 18.58 12.93
N CYS A 451 0.74 18.41 13.05
CA CYS A 451 1.34 17.30 13.80
C CYS A 451 1.03 17.39 15.30
N ASP A 452 1.07 18.59 15.91
CA ASP A 452 0.66 18.79 17.31
C ASP A 452 -0.80 18.35 17.54
N GLN A 453 -1.70 18.73 16.63
CA GLN A 453 -3.11 18.28 16.66
C GLN A 453 -3.26 16.78 16.45
N ALA A 454 -2.45 16.17 15.57
CA ALA A 454 -2.45 14.72 15.38
C ALA A 454 -2.08 14.01 16.69
N VAL A 455 -1.05 14.49 17.40
CA VAL A 455 -0.63 13.94 18.70
C VAL A 455 -1.73 14.02 19.76
N GLN A 456 -2.54 15.07 19.76
CA GLN A 456 -3.64 15.25 20.72
C GLN A 456 -4.88 14.42 20.36
N LEU A 457 -5.29 14.42 19.10
CA LEU A 457 -6.58 13.86 18.66
C LEU A 457 -6.53 12.36 18.33
N LEU A 458 -5.38 11.86 17.89
CA LEU A 458 -5.24 10.45 17.50
C LEU A 458 -5.33 9.46 18.68
N PRO A 459 -4.78 9.71 19.89
CA PRO A 459 -4.98 8.87 21.08
C PRO A 459 -6.43 8.39 21.29
N GLU A 460 -7.40 9.32 21.26
CA GLU A 460 -8.83 9.00 21.47
C GLU A 460 -9.45 8.24 20.29
N ARG A 461 -8.87 8.33 19.10
CA ARG A 461 -9.32 7.56 17.93
C ARG A 461 -8.70 6.16 17.89
N LEU A 462 -7.48 6.00 18.42
CA LEU A 462 -6.84 4.70 18.58
C LEU A 462 -7.67 3.76 19.45
N ALA A 463 -8.18 4.29 20.58
CA ALA A 463 -9.07 3.58 21.49
C ALA A 463 -10.39 3.12 20.84
N ARG A 464 -10.78 3.72 19.70
CA ARG A 464 -11.96 3.34 18.89
C ARG A 464 -11.64 2.38 17.75
N GLY A 465 -10.38 1.95 17.62
CA GLY A 465 -9.90 1.00 16.61
C GLY A 465 -9.22 1.67 15.42
N ALA A 466 -7.88 1.62 15.39
CA ALA A 466 -7.08 1.96 14.21
C ALA A 466 -6.40 0.72 13.62
N VAL A 467 -6.14 0.76 12.31
CA VAL A 467 -5.38 -0.27 11.57
C VAL A 467 -3.88 0.01 11.73
N GLY A 468 -3.06 -1.04 11.94
CA GLY A 468 -1.64 -0.89 12.27
C GLY A 468 -0.86 -0.10 11.22
N GLN A 469 -1.04 -0.44 9.94
CA GLN A 469 -0.48 0.30 8.80
C GLN A 469 -0.70 1.82 8.88
N ALA A 470 -1.90 2.25 9.29
CA ALA A 470 -2.26 3.67 9.35
C ALA A 470 -1.56 4.38 10.52
N ILE A 471 -1.20 3.66 11.59
CA ILE A 471 -0.36 4.19 12.67
C ILE A 471 1.08 4.36 12.18
N SER A 472 1.62 3.34 11.50
CA SER A 472 2.96 3.35 10.89
C SER A 472 3.14 4.52 9.92
N MET A 473 2.17 4.74 9.02
CA MET A 473 2.17 5.87 8.09
C MET A 473 2.21 7.23 8.79
N THR A 474 1.44 7.39 9.89
CA THR A 474 1.44 8.63 10.69
C THR A 474 2.80 8.90 11.33
N LEU A 475 3.37 7.91 12.03
CA LEU A 475 4.66 8.07 12.71
C LEU A 475 5.80 8.31 11.71
N TRP A 476 5.83 7.56 10.61
CA TRP A 476 6.78 7.77 9.51
C TRP A 476 6.66 9.18 8.92
N ALA A 477 5.44 9.69 8.73
CA ALA A 477 5.22 11.03 8.21
C ALA A 477 5.75 12.11 9.16
N MET A 478 5.58 11.93 10.47
CA MET A 478 6.12 12.85 11.48
C MET A 478 7.65 12.85 11.50
N VAL A 479 8.30 11.67 11.46
CA VAL A 479 9.77 11.55 11.34
C VAL A 479 10.27 12.24 10.07
N ARG A 480 9.70 11.88 8.92
CA ARG A 480 10.11 12.39 7.60
C ARG A 480 9.85 13.89 7.42
N SER A 481 8.95 14.46 8.20
CA SER A 481 8.70 15.91 8.22
C SER A 481 9.57 16.64 9.25
N ASP A 482 10.56 15.99 9.87
CA ASP A 482 11.40 16.58 10.92
C ASP A 482 10.58 17.18 12.08
N TYR A 483 9.51 16.50 12.50
CA TYR A 483 8.69 16.95 13.63
C TYR A 483 9.46 16.84 14.96
N THR A 484 9.70 17.99 15.60
CA THR A 484 10.46 18.12 16.86
C THR A 484 9.59 18.25 18.11
N GLY A 485 8.25 18.29 17.96
CA GLY A 485 7.32 18.36 19.09
C GLY A 485 7.22 17.03 19.85
N SER A 486 6.61 17.06 21.03
CA SER A 486 6.47 15.85 21.87
C SER A 486 5.37 14.93 21.33
N ALA A 487 5.73 13.88 20.59
CA ALA A 487 4.78 12.82 20.21
C ALA A 487 4.52 11.80 21.33
N GLN A 488 5.00 12.05 22.56
CA GLN A 488 4.90 11.12 23.68
C GLN A 488 3.46 10.67 24.01
N PRO A 489 2.42 11.54 24.00
CA PRO A 489 1.03 11.09 24.25
C PRO A 489 0.54 10.09 23.20
N LEU A 490 0.91 10.30 21.93
CA LEU A 490 0.58 9.41 20.83
C LEU A 490 1.28 8.06 20.99
N LEU A 491 2.58 8.06 21.31
CA LEU A 491 3.34 6.83 21.54
C LEU A 491 2.83 6.02 22.72
N GLN A 492 2.57 6.66 23.87
CA GLN A 492 2.01 5.99 25.04
C GLN A 492 0.66 5.32 24.71
N SER A 493 -0.16 5.98 23.90
CA SER A 493 -1.44 5.44 23.43
C SER A 493 -1.25 4.25 22.48
N VAL A 494 -0.32 4.34 21.52
CA VAL A 494 0.07 3.25 20.60
C VAL A 494 0.56 2.04 21.39
N THR A 495 1.48 2.23 22.33
CA THR A 495 1.97 1.21 23.25
C THR A 495 0.82 0.55 24.03
N ALA A 496 -0.07 1.35 24.63
CA ALA A 496 -1.20 0.84 25.39
C ALA A 496 -2.16 0.00 24.52
N ALA A 497 -2.47 0.45 23.30
CA ALA A 497 -3.34 -0.27 22.38
C ALA A 497 -2.73 -1.60 21.91
N ILE A 498 -1.42 -1.65 21.66
CA ILE A 498 -0.72 -2.90 21.34
C ILE A 498 -0.78 -3.86 22.54
N SER A 499 -0.44 -3.38 23.74
CA SER A 499 -0.48 -4.21 24.96
C SER A 499 -1.90 -4.62 25.39
N GLN A 500 -2.95 -3.93 24.94
CA GLN A 500 -4.34 -4.37 25.08
C GLN A 500 -4.70 -5.42 24.03
N ALA A 501 -4.32 -5.22 22.77
CA ALA A 501 -4.54 -6.18 21.69
C ALA A 501 -3.86 -7.54 21.97
N GLN A 502 -2.67 -7.53 22.59
CA GLN A 502 -1.98 -8.73 23.06
C GLN A 502 -2.72 -9.44 24.22
N ARG A 503 -3.37 -8.68 25.12
CA ARG A 503 -4.09 -9.24 26.28
C ARG A 503 -5.48 -9.78 25.95
N GLN A 504 -6.07 -9.37 24.83
CA GLN A 504 -7.43 -9.78 24.43
C GLN A 504 -7.45 -10.96 23.42
N TYR A 505 -6.30 -11.47 22.97
CA TYR A 505 -6.24 -12.51 21.93
C TYR A 505 -5.43 -13.74 22.36
N ASP A 506 -6.14 -14.86 22.45
CA ASP A 506 -5.60 -16.20 22.17
C ASP A 506 -5.36 -16.31 20.63
N PRO A 507 -4.48 -17.20 20.11
CA PRO A 507 -3.70 -16.92 18.90
C PRO A 507 -4.46 -17.06 17.57
N ALA A 508 -5.25 -16.05 17.21
CA ALA A 508 -5.67 -15.77 15.84
C ALA A 508 -4.74 -14.69 15.22
N PRO A 509 -4.12 -14.94 14.05
CA PRO A 509 -3.08 -14.06 13.54
C PRO A 509 -3.66 -12.78 12.92
N ARG A 510 -3.33 -11.62 13.50
CA ARG A 510 -3.25 -10.38 12.71
C ARG A 510 -2.03 -10.47 11.77
N PRO A 511 -2.01 -9.75 10.63
CA PRO A 511 -0.82 -9.68 9.78
C PRO A 511 0.39 -9.17 10.58
N LYS A 512 1.40 -10.03 10.79
CA LYS A 512 2.59 -9.70 11.58
C LYS A 512 3.33 -8.45 11.05
N GLN A 513 3.18 -8.19 9.76
CA GLN A 513 3.72 -7.05 9.03
C GLN A 513 3.26 -5.69 9.57
N ASP A 514 1.98 -5.51 9.93
CA ASP A 514 1.45 -4.26 10.48
C ASP A 514 2.13 -3.86 11.79
N LEU A 515 2.41 -4.85 12.65
CA LEU A 515 3.08 -4.66 13.93
C LEU A 515 4.60 -4.41 13.73
N GLU A 516 5.20 -5.04 12.72
CA GLU A 516 6.63 -4.92 12.41
C GLU A 516 6.98 -3.59 11.74
N GLU A 517 6.13 -3.07 10.84
CA GLU A 517 6.24 -1.71 10.29
C GLU A 517 6.09 -0.64 11.39
N LEU A 518 5.15 -0.86 12.32
CA LEU A 518 4.92 0.04 13.46
C LEU A 518 6.11 0.07 14.42
N VAL A 519 6.69 -1.10 14.72
CA VAL A 519 7.92 -1.24 15.50
C VAL A 519 9.10 -0.53 14.84
N SER A 520 9.22 -0.59 13.51
CA SER A 520 10.27 0.12 12.77
C SER A 520 10.08 1.64 12.87
N ALA A 521 8.87 2.13 12.60
CA ALA A 521 8.53 3.56 12.66
C ALA A 521 8.71 4.17 14.07
N VAL A 522 8.52 3.39 15.14
CA VAL A 522 8.74 3.85 16.52
C VAL A 522 10.24 4.00 16.85
N LYS A 523 11.14 3.21 16.25
CA LYS A 523 12.57 3.26 16.56
C LYS A 523 13.30 4.46 15.95
N GLU A 524 12.82 4.95 14.81
CA GLU A 524 13.41 6.11 14.10
C GLU A 524 12.98 7.47 14.69
N LEU A 525 12.32 7.50 15.85
CA LEU A 525 11.79 8.73 16.46
C LEU A 525 12.87 9.44 17.30
N PRO A 526 13.33 10.65 16.91
CA PRO A 526 14.49 11.30 17.54
C PRO A 526 14.27 11.74 18.99
N PHE A 527 13.01 11.82 19.44
CA PHE A 527 12.63 12.20 20.81
C PHE A 527 12.63 11.04 21.82
N LEU A 528 13.07 9.83 21.46
CA LEU A 528 13.41 8.76 22.42
C LEU A 528 14.77 9.02 23.10
N SER A 529 15.06 10.28 23.45
CA SER A 529 16.39 10.73 23.87
C SER A 529 16.73 10.42 25.33
N SER A 530 15.78 9.86 26.11
CA SER A 530 16.00 9.47 27.50
C SER A 530 16.19 7.95 27.65
N SER A 531 17.19 7.55 28.44
CA SER A 531 17.54 6.13 28.64
C SER A 531 16.35 5.28 29.07
N SER A 532 15.50 5.81 29.98
CA SER A 532 14.30 5.13 30.48
C SER A 532 13.24 4.89 29.40
N GLN A 533 13.12 5.75 28.39
CA GLN A 533 12.17 5.57 27.28
C GLN A 533 12.68 4.58 26.23
N VAL A 534 14.00 4.59 25.94
CA VAL A 534 14.63 3.55 25.11
C VAL A 534 14.45 2.19 25.78
N GLU A 535 14.65 2.12 27.10
CA GLU A 535 14.58 0.88 27.87
C GLU A 535 13.15 0.37 28.02
N GLN A 536 12.15 1.22 28.27
CA GLN A 536 10.73 0.84 28.22
C GLN A 536 10.31 0.35 26.83
N THR A 537 10.72 1.05 25.77
CA THR A 537 10.39 0.67 24.39
C THR A 537 11.08 -0.66 24.02
N SER A 538 12.34 -0.85 24.43
CA SER A 538 13.11 -2.08 24.22
C SER A 538 12.55 -3.28 24.98
N GLN A 539 12.16 -3.10 26.26
CA GLN A 539 11.49 -4.15 27.04
C GLN A 539 10.15 -4.55 26.40
N LEU A 540 9.36 -3.58 25.95
CA LEU A 540 8.10 -3.85 25.25
C LEU A 540 8.33 -4.55 23.89
N LEU A 541 9.38 -4.17 23.17
CA LEU A 541 9.82 -4.84 21.93
C LEU A 541 10.26 -6.29 22.18
N SER A 542 10.98 -6.57 23.26
CA SER A 542 11.34 -7.94 23.64
C SER A 542 10.11 -8.79 23.97
N VAL A 543 9.08 -8.21 24.60
CA VAL A 543 7.79 -8.88 24.84
C VAL A 543 6.99 -9.05 23.54
N MET A 544 7.01 -8.08 22.62
CA MET A 544 6.32 -8.18 21.31
C MET A 544 6.97 -9.16 20.34
N LEU A 545 8.26 -9.46 20.49
CA LEU A 545 9.03 -10.35 19.60
C LEU A 545 9.32 -11.73 20.23
N GLY A 546 8.93 -11.94 21.49
CA GLY A 546 9.22 -13.13 22.29
C GLY A 546 8.06 -14.13 22.44
N SER A 547 6.96 -13.96 21.70
CA SER A 547 5.77 -14.82 21.69
C SER A 547 5.36 -15.20 20.27
#